data_AF-V5BNX0-F1
#
_entry.id   AF-V5BNX0-F1
#
_cell.length_a   1.000
_cell.length_b   1.000
_cell.length_c   1.000
_cell.angle_alpha   90.00
_cell.angle_beta   90.00
_cell.angle_gamma   90.00
#
_symmetry.space_group_name_H-M   'P 1'
#
loop_
_entity.id
_entity.type
_entity.pdbx_description
1 polymer ?
#
loop_
_entity_poly.entity_id
_entity_poly.type
_entity_poly.pdbx_seq_one_letter_code
_entity_poly.pdbx_strand_id
1 'polypeptide(L)'
;MAIGSLAFLVLNYGAEMIFILHTRLIAQNVEKEMAETVMNDMVRHMFSPEFLAELFRPQPLYSYSAVKEIFKSLTEMSVMRLSPLSMNKLFELMAMGVKYQLFTLRHPLELVEMTWTHLEELKRLITPEAQAKVTPVFVMLEGLCSRLTHGDLAEIRKELLNFIAGRSTVISVLFEEGMQSDRGSFVLPVDRVLPPLSICEPPGSIRYFKNGKLDASTAFEHRDAVLRHPSSVPLDKWDPKNAGTRMTKNGTNIYAPSRQEASTRAEANGPTSLLPSMSSMSRLSTVPTAVPSDIANVATGELNYLSRFVGCGQNAPQKMFKLKFFDDVEEEMVEHCVGGGEKGSKMGGATDTVGDRTAASTIPLVRMTKADVESQNKELFKIMDGLRVDETRAGPPEGGNDLLDIMDED
;
A
#
# COMPACT_ATOMS: atom_id res chain seq x y z
N MET A 1 5.80 17.08 -12.99
CA MET A 1 6.06 16.79 -11.57
C MET A 1 5.42 17.91 -10.78
N ALA A 2 4.48 17.59 -9.90
CA ALA A 2 3.87 18.61 -9.04
C ALA A 2 4.66 18.74 -7.73
N ILE A 3 4.73 19.95 -7.20
CA ILE A 3 5.47 20.19 -5.95
C ILE A 3 4.58 19.81 -4.77
N GLY A 4 5.01 18.82 -3.98
CA GLY A 4 4.33 18.38 -2.75
C GLY A 4 3.68 17.01 -2.82
N SER A 5 3.70 16.31 -3.97
CA SER A 5 3.11 14.96 -4.10
C SER A 5 3.61 13.97 -3.06
N LEU A 6 4.89 14.00 -2.70
CA LEU A 6 5.46 13.14 -1.67
C LEU A 6 4.91 13.44 -0.26
N ALA A 7 4.70 14.72 0.08
CA ALA A 7 4.08 15.11 1.35
C ALA A 7 2.64 14.61 1.44
N PHE A 8 1.84 14.77 0.38
CA PHE A 8 0.50 14.19 0.32
C PHE A 8 0.54 12.66 0.41
N LEU A 9 1.45 11.96 -0.28
CA LEU A 9 1.54 10.50 -0.19
C LEU A 9 1.83 10.02 1.24
N VAL A 10 2.91 10.52 1.84
CA VAL A 10 3.45 10.02 3.12
C VAL A 10 2.52 10.36 4.29
N LEU A 11 1.92 11.56 4.31
CA LEU A 11 0.97 11.94 5.37
C LEU A 11 -0.29 11.06 5.35
N ASN A 12 -0.85 10.78 4.17
CA ASN A 12 -2.03 9.91 4.05
C ASN A 12 -1.69 8.44 4.34
N TYR A 13 -0.56 7.92 3.83
CA TYR A 13 -0.10 6.56 4.11
C TYR A 13 0.15 6.33 5.61
N GLY A 14 0.83 7.26 6.28
CA GLY A 14 1.13 7.13 7.71
C GLY A 14 -0.08 7.34 8.62
N ALA A 15 -1.11 8.07 8.17
CA ALA A 15 -2.39 8.11 8.87
C ALA A 15 -3.11 6.76 8.80
N GLU A 16 -3.27 6.19 7.61
CA GLU A 16 -3.79 4.83 7.42
C GLU A 16 -2.97 3.78 8.19
N MET A 17 -1.64 3.93 8.23
CA MET A 17 -0.75 3.10 9.06
C MET A 17 -1.21 3.10 10.52
N ILE A 18 -1.31 4.29 11.10
CA ILE A 18 -1.67 4.49 12.50
C ILE A 18 -3.09 3.99 12.78
N PHE A 19 -4.02 4.12 11.83
CA PHE A 19 -5.36 3.54 11.93
C PHE A 19 -5.33 2.00 12.01
N ILE A 20 -4.60 1.36 11.09
CA ILE A 20 -4.48 -0.11 11.02
C ILE A 20 -3.77 -0.65 12.27
N LEU A 21 -2.67 -0.02 12.69
CA LEU A 21 -1.92 -0.39 13.90
C LEU A 21 -2.81 -0.28 15.15
N HIS A 22 -3.47 0.87 15.36
CA HIS A 22 -4.36 1.10 16.50
C HIS A 22 -5.50 0.08 16.58
N THR A 23 -6.21 -0.17 15.47
CA THR A 23 -7.28 -1.19 15.42
C THR A 23 -6.74 -2.59 15.72
N ARG A 24 -5.55 -2.95 15.21
CA ARG A 24 -4.96 -4.29 15.42
C ARG A 24 -4.48 -4.51 16.87
N LEU A 25 -3.89 -3.49 17.50
CA LEU A 25 -3.50 -3.52 18.92
C LEU A 25 -4.73 -3.76 19.82
N ILE A 26 -5.85 -3.10 19.54
CA ILE A 26 -7.12 -3.32 20.24
C ILE A 26 -7.67 -4.73 19.98
N ALA A 27 -7.73 -5.17 18.72
CA ALA A 27 -8.26 -6.48 18.36
C ALA A 27 -7.48 -7.66 18.98
N GLN A 28 -6.20 -7.45 19.32
CA GLN A 28 -5.34 -8.42 19.97
C GLN A 28 -5.29 -8.27 21.50
N ASN A 29 -6.10 -7.38 22.08
CA ASN A 29 -6.15 -7.08 23.52
C ASN A 29 -4.77 -6.71 24.10
N VAL A 30 -3.95 -5.98 23.34
CA VAL A 30 -2.68 -5.46 23.83
C VAL A 30 -2.95 -4.48 24.97
N GLU A 31 -2.15 -4.57 26.04
CA GLU A 31 -2.26 -3.69 27.21
C GLU A 31 -2.25 -2.21 26.80
N LYS A 32 -3.15 -1.41 27.38
CA LYS A 32 -3.37 -0.03 26.97
C LYS A 32 -2.07 0.80 26.98
N GLU A 33 -1.25 0.69 28.03
CA GLU A 33 0.00 1.44 28.16
C GLU A 33 1.03 1.04 27.09
N MET A 34 1.12 -0.26 26.75
CA MET A 34 1.95 -0.76 25.66
C MET A 34 1.42 -0.27 24.29
N ALA A 35 0.11 -0.30 24.08
CA ALA A 35 -0.51 0.21 22.85
C ALA A 35 -0.28 1.73 22.68
N GLU A 36 -0.51 2.53 23.73
CA GLU A 36 -0.23 3.98 23.72
C GLU A 36 1.27 4.24 23.47
N THR A 37 2.19 3.47 24.07
CA THR A 37 3.64 3.57 23.81
C THR A 37 3.97 3.39 22.32
N VAL A 38 3.44 2.33 21.70
CA VAL A 38 3.66 2.03 20.27
C VAL A 38 3.12 3.13 19.37
N MET A 39 1.89 3.61 19.64
CA MET A 39 1.30 4.69 18.87
C MET A 39 2.07 6.01 19.03
N ASN A 40 2.57 6.30 20.23
CA ASN A 40 3.37 7.49 20.52
C ASN A 40 4.75 7.44 19.83
N ASP A 41 5.44 6.29 19.82
CA ASP A 41 6.73 6.13 19.12
C ASP A 41 6.57 6.25 17.61
N MET A 42 5.55 5.59 17.02
CA MET A 42 5.23 5.71 15.59
C MET A 42 5.01 7.19 15.19
N VAL A 43 4.27 7.94 16.01
CA VAL A 43 4.07 9.40 15.80
C VAL A 43 5.36 10.19 16.00
N ARG A 44 6.16 9.88 17.02
CA ARG A 44 7.43 10.56 17.32
C ARG A 44 8.44 10.45 16.17
N HIS A 45 8.46 9.31 15.48
CA HIS A 45 9.35 9.08 14.33
C HIS A 45 8.76 9.59 13.00
N MET A 46 7.46 9.40 12.75
CA MET A 46 6.82 9.91 11.53
C MET A 46 6.74 11.44 11.49
N PHE A 47 6.61 12.09 12.65
CA PHE A 47 6.45 13.54 12.77
C PHE A 47 7.64 14.19 13.52
N SER A 48 8.86 13.68 13.29
CA SER A 48 10.08 14.36 13.74
C SER A 48 10.31 15.65 12.93
N PRO A 49 10.88 16.72 13.51
CA PRO A 49 11.18 17.95 12.78
C PRO A 49 12.07 17.73 11.56
N GLU A 50 13.02 16.80 11.66
CA GLU A 50 14.00 16.48 10.62
C GLU A 50 13.35 15.76 9.43
N PHE A 51 12.49 14.77 9.72
CA PHE A 51 11.74 14.05 8.70
C PHE A 51 10.72 14.97 8.02
N LEU A 52 10.03 15.83 8.78
CA LEU A 52 9.08 16.80 8.24
C LEU A 52 9.76 17.88 7.38
N ALA A 53 10.93 18.37 7.79
CA ALA A 53 11.69 19.35 7.01
C ALA A 53 12.10 18.80 5.63
N GLU A 54 12.54 17.55 5.57
CA GLU A 54 12.85 16.88 4.30
C GLU A 54 11.57 16.53 3.52
N LEU A 55 10.51 16.03 4.17
CA LEU A 55 9.27 15.64 3.51
C LEU A 55 8.58 16.80 2.78
N PHE A 56 8.60 18.00 3.38
CA PHE A 56 8.01 19.21 2.80
C PHE A 56 8.97 19.98 1.87
N ARG A 57 10.22 19.51 1.70
CA ARG A 57 11.16 20.05 0.70
C ARG A 57 10.60 19.80 -0.72
N PRO A 58 10.69 20.75 -1.66
CA PRO A 58 10.36 20.49 -3.07
C PRO A 58 11.24 19.36 -3.64
N GLN A 59 10.62 18.21 -3.91
CA GLN A 59 11.26 17.02 -4.46
C GLN A 59 10.24 16.14 -5.22
N PRO A 60 10.69 15.28 -6.17
CA PRO A 60 9.81 14.35 -6.88
C PRO A 60 9.23 13.28 -5.94
N LEU A 61 8.21 12.57 -6.43
CA LEU A 61 7.70 11.38 -5.78
C LEU A 61 8.74 10.24 -5.86
N TYR A 62 8.95 9.52 -4.76
CA TYR A 62 9.90 8.40 -4.69
C TYR A 62 9.33 7.13 -5.33
N SER A 63 10.17 6.13 -5.65
CA SER A 63 9.71 4.82 -6.10
C SER A 63 8.87 4.09 -5.05
N TYR A 64 7.96 3.21 -5.50
CA TYR A 64 7.09 2.40 -4.63
C TYR A 64 7.89 1.56 -3.61
N SER A 65 9.06 1.07 -4.02
CA SER A 65 10.07 0.42 -3.18
C SER A 65 10.67 1.35 -2.13
N ALA A 66 11.12 2.55 -2.52
CA ALA A 66 11.72 3.50 -1.58
C ALA A 66 10.70 3.96 -0.52
N VAL A 67 9.47 4.28 -0.93
CA VAL A 67 8.38 4.63 0.01
C VAL A 67 8.11 3.48 1.00
N LYS A 68 8.08 2.23 0.52
CA LYS A 68 7.88 1.05 1.37
C LYS A 68 8.98 0.88 2.42
N GLU A 69 10.23 1.14 2.06
CA GLU A 69 11.36 1.10 3.00
C GLU A 69 11.32 2.25 4.04
N ILE A 70 10.73 3.42 3.73
CA ILE A 70 10.45 4.45 4.76
C ILE A 70 9.51 3.87 5.82
N PHE A 71 8.37 3.31 5.39
CA PHE A 71 7.35 2.82 6.33
C PHE A 71 7.78 1.56 7.09
N LYS A 72 8.62 0.71 6.48
CA LYS A 72 9.27 -0.40 7.17
C LYS A 72 10.23 0.10 8.25
N SER A 73 11.12 1.05 7.90
CA SER A 73 12.03 1.68 8.86
C SER A 73 11.28 2.32 10.04
N LEU A 74 10.14 2.99 9.78
CA LEU A 74 9.26 3.52 10.83
C LEU A 74 8.74 2.42 11.78
N THR A 75 8.36 1.23 11.30
CA THR A 75 8.00 0.11 12.20
C THR A 75 9.19 -0.42 12.99
N GLU A 76 10.35 -0.56 12.34
CA GLU A 76 11.58 -1.12 12.93
C GLU A 76 12.17 -0.24 14.03
N MET A 77 11.85 1.07 14.03
CA MET A 77 12.17 2.00 15.13
C MET A 77 11.28 1.83 16.37
N SER A 78 10.04 1.36 16.20
CA SER A 78 9.10 1.22 17.31
C SER A 78 9.41 -0.02 18.18
N VAL A 79 8.87 -0.06 19.41
CA VAL A 79 8.98 -1.24 20.29
C VAL A 79 8.31 -2.49 19.70
N MET A 80 7.39 -2.30 18.74
CA MET A 80 6.66 -3.33 18.02
C MET A 80 7.47 -3.85 16.82
N ARG A 81 7.84 -5.13 16.84
CA ARG A 81 8.43 -5.81 15.67
C ARG A 81 7.38 -6.54 14.85
N LEU A 82 7.31 -6.19 13.56
CA LEU A 82 6.55 -6.94 12.55
C LEU A 82 7.41 -8.03 11.90
N SER A 83 6.78 -9.08 11.41
CA SER A 83 7.42 -9.97 10.43
C SER A 83 7.45 -9.31 9.04
N PRO A 84 8.35 -9.74 8.12
CA PRO A 84 8.36 -9.22 6.75
C PRO A 84 7.01 -9.42 6.02
N LEU A 85 6.31 -10.53 6.30
CA LEU A 85 4.97 -10.81 5.77
C LEU A 85 3.91 -9.86 6.35
N SER A 86 3.96 -9.60 7.66
CA SER A 86 3.10 -8.61 8.32
C SER A 86 3.33 -7.19 7.78
N MET A 87 4.59 -6.78 7.59
CA MET A 87 4.94 -5.47 7.03
C MET A 87 4.52 -5.34 5.56
N ASN A 88 4.66 -6.40 4.76
CA ASN A 88 4.16 -6.44 3.38
C ASN A 88 2.64 -6.19 3.34
N LYS A 89 1.88 -6.90 4.17
CA LYS A 89 0.41 -6.76 4.25
C LYS A 89 -0.03 -5.41 4.79
N LEU A 90 0.67 -4.86 5.79
CA LEU A 90 0.44 -3.49 6.28
C LEU A 90 0.61 -2.47 5.14
N PHE A 91 1.65 -2.62 4.30
CA PHE A 91 1.87 -1.73 3.17
C PHE A 91 0.79 -1.83 2.09
N GLU A 92 0.34 -3.04 1.75
CA GLU A 92 -0.76 -3.24 0.81
C GLU A 92 -2.09 -2.69 1.34
N LEU A 93 -2.37 -2.83 2.64
CA LEU A 93 -3.55 -2.24 3.30
C LEU A 93 -3.55 -0.71 3.19
N MET A 94 -2.47 -0.05 3.63
CA MET A 94 -2.32 1.41 3.51
C MET A 94 -2.45 1.88 2.06
N ALA A 95 -1.77 1.20 1.14
CA ALA A 95 -1.78 1.56 -0.27
C ALA A 95 -3.19 1.45 -0.87
N MET A 96 -3.93 0.37 -0.59
CA MET A 96 -5.28 0.18 -1.13
C MET A 96 -6.32 1.07 -0.45
N GLY A 97 -6.17 1.36 0.85
CA GLY A 97 -7.00 2.34 1.58
C GLY A 97 -6.88 3.74 0.98
N VAL A 98 -5.65 4.29 0.93
CA VAL A 98 -5.39 5.60 0.29
C VAL A 98 -5.79 5.59 -1.19
N LYS A 99 -5.55 4.50 -1.93
CA LYS A 99 -5.97 4.38 -3.34
C LYS A 99 -7.48 4.49 -3.49
N TYR A 100 -8.28 3.78 -2.69
CA TYR A 100 -9.75 3.88 -2.75
C TYR A 100 -10.22 5.30 -2.45
N GLN A 101 -9.66 5.94 -1.42
CA GLN A 101 -9.97 7.34 -1.09
C GLN A 101 -9.58 8.30 -2.23
N LEU A 102 -8.41 8.15 -2.85
CA LEU A 102 -7.96 8.95 -4.00
C LEU A 102 -8.82 8.75 -5.26
N PHE A 103 -9.36 7.56 -5.47
CA PHE A 103 -10.28 7.28 -6.59
C PHE A 103 -11.66 7.92 -6.38
N THR A 104 -12.11 8.10 -5.13
CA THR A 104 -13.47 8.58 -4.81
C THR A 104 -13.60 10.11 -4.65
N LEU A 105 -12.49 10.86 -4.62
CA LEU A 105 -12.51 12.33 -4.64
C LEU A 105 -13.16 12.88 -5.93
N ARG A 106 -13.89 13.98 -5.85
CA ARG A 106 -14.58 14.60 -7.01
C ARG A 106 -13.90 15.88 -7.47
N HIS A 107 -13.52 16.76 -6.54
CA HIS A 107 -12.79 17.99 -6.80
C HIS A 107 -11.35 17.94 -6.26
N PRO A 108 -10.38 18.67 -6.83
CA PRO A 108 -8.99 18.69 -6.32
C PRO A 108 -8.86 19.15 -4.86
N LEU A 109 -9.77 20.00 -4.37
CA LEU A 109 -9.78 20.44 -2.96
C LEU A 109 -10.04 19.30 -1.96
N GLU A 110 -10.72 18.22 -2.37
CA GLU A 110 -10.99 17.07 -1.50
C GLU A 110 -9.72 16.27 -1.17
N LEU A 111 -8.62 16.44 -1.92
CA LEU A 111 -7.31 15.91 -1.54
C LEU A 111 -6.80 16.58 -0.26
N VAL A 112 -7.07 17.89 -0.10
CA VAL A 112 -6.77 18.63 1.13
C VAL A 112 -7.69 18.19 2.25
N GLU A 113 -9.00 18.00 1.99
CA GLU A 113 -9.95 17.48 2.99
C GLU A 113 -9.55 16.11 3.54
N MET A 114 -9.21 15.18 2.65
CA MET A 114 -8.78 13.82 2.98
C MET A 114 -7.53 13.86 3.86
N THR A 115 -6.52 14.62 3.47
CA THR A 115 -5.24 14.73 4.20
C THR A 115 -5.40 15.43 5.55
N TRP A 116 -6.23 16.47 5.61
CA TRP A 116 -6.49 17.21 6.84
C TRP A 116 -7.34 16.39 7.82
N THR A 117 -8.36 15.68 7.33
CA THR A 117 -9.19 14.76 8.13
C THR A 117 -8.36 13.60 8.65
N HIS A 118 -7.47 13.02 7.83
CA HIS A 118 -6.50 12.00 8.27
C HIS A 118 -5.69 12.45 9.49
N LEU A 119 -5.14 13.67 9.47
CA LEU A 119 -4.35 14.22 10.58
C LEU A 119 -5.22 14.55 11.82
N GLU A 120 -6.47 15.00 11.64
CA GLU A 120 -7.40 15.26 12.74
C GLU A 120 -7.87 13.99 13.43
N GLU A 121 -8.18 12.94 12.67
CA GLU A 121 -8.59 11.63 13.20
C GLU A 121 -7.41 10.92 13.85
N LEU A 122 -6.22 10.96 13.25
CA LEU A 122 -4.97 10.48 13.85
C LEU A 122 -4.71 11.11 15.22
N LYS A 123 -4.95 12.42 15.38
CA LYS A 123 -4.82 13.10 16.68
C LYS A 123 -5.79 12.56 17.76
N ARG A 124 -6.92 11.95 17.39
CA ARG A 124 -7.87 11.36 18.35
C ARG A 124 -7.45 9.98 18.86
N LEU A 125 -6.52 9.31 18.18
CA LEU A 125 -6.04 7.95 18.53
C LEU A 125 -4.79 7.95 19.41
N ILE A 126 -4.26 9.13 19.79
CA ILE A 126 -2.93 9.27 20.39
C ILE A 126 -2.93 10.23 21.58
N THR A 127 -1.93 10.08 22.46
CA THR A 127 -1.80 10.87 23.69
C THR A 127 -1.58 12.37 23.42
N PRO A 128 -1.93 13.27 24.35
CA PRO A 128 -1.71 14.71 24.19
C PRO A 128 -0.25 15.10 23.92
N GLU A 129 0.73 14.34 24.41
CA GLU A 129 2.15 14.54 24.10
C GLU A 129 2.46 14.23 22.63
N ALA A 130 1.98 13.09 22.12
CA ALA A 130 2.13 12.72 20.72
C ALA A 130 1.40 13.71 19.79
N GLN A 131 0.23 14.22 20.19
CA GLN A 131 -0.48 15.28 19.46
C GLN A 131 0.35 16.57 19.28
N ALA A 132 1.30 16.86 20.17
CA ALA A 132 2.20 18.00 20.03
C ALA A 132 3.20 17.84 18.87
N LYS A 133 3.51 16.60 18.45
CA LYS A 133 4.34 16.32 17.25
C LYS A 133 3.55 16.50 15.95
N VAL A 134 2.26 16.15 15.95
CA VAL A 134 1.38 16.27 14.78
C VAL A 134 0.92 17.73 14.54
N THR A 135 0.80 18.53 15.60
CA THR A 135 0.21 19.88 15.51
C THR A 135 0.97 20.85 14.56
N PRO A 136 2.32 20.88 14.51
CA PRO A 136 3.07 21.65 13.51
C PRO A 136 2.78 21.27 12.05
N VAL A 137 2.40 20.01 11.78
CA VAL A 137 2.15 19.49 10.42
C VAL A 137 1.01 20.25 9.73
N PHE A 138 -0.01 20.67 10.47
CA PHE A 138 -1.12 21.46 9.94
C PHE A 138 -0.64 22.82 9.39
N VAL A 139 0.31 23.47 10.07
CA VAL A 139 0.91 24.74 9.63
C VAL A 139 1.78 24.52 8.39
N MET A 140 2.52 23.41 8.33
CA MET A 140 3.32 23.05 7.16
C MET A 140 2.45 22.70 5.94
N LEU A 141 1.33 21.98 6.16
CA LEU A 141 0.36 21.61 5.14
C LEU A 141 -0.44 22.83 4.63
N GLU A 142 -0.85 23.74 5.51
CA GLU A 142 -1.45 25.02 5.12
C GLU A 142 -0.45 25.89 4.33
N GLY A 143 0.80 25.96 4.81
CA GLY A 143 1.90 26.63 4.12
C GLY A 143 2.16 26.05 2.73
N LEU A 144 2.06 24.73 2.54
CA LEU A 144 2.12 24.07 1.24
C LEU A 144 0.90 24.40 0.37
N CYS A 145 -0.32 24.19 0.88
CA CYS A 145 -1.56 24.36 0.13
C CYS A 145 -1.80 25.80 -0.33
N SER A 146 -1.35 26.81 0.43
CA SER A 146 -1.43 28.23 0.03
C SER A 146 -0.65 28.58 -1.23
N ARG A 147 0.22 27.68 -1.72
CA ARG A 147 1.02 27.84 -2.95
C ARG A 147 0.53 26.97 -4.12
N LEU A 148 -0.58 26.23 -3.95
CA LEU A 148 -1.09 25.28 -4.93
C LEU A 148 -2.42 25.77 -5.52
N THR A 149 -2.54 25.74 -6.84
CA THR A 149 -3.82 25.96 -7.53
C THR A 149 -4.66 24.68 -7.57
N HIS A 150 -5.93 24.79 -7.99
CA HIS A 150 -6.74 23.61 -8.32
C HIS A 150 -6.10 22.72 -9.40
N GLY A 151 -5.31 23.31 -10.31
CA GLY A 151 -4.56 22.57 -11.33
C GLY A 151 -3.41 21.76 -10.72
N ASP A 152 -2.65 22.35 -9.80
CA ASP A 152 -1.56 21.66 -9.11
C ASP A 152 -2.10 20.52 -8.24
N LEU A 153 -3.19 20.74 -7.50
CA LEU A 153 -3.86 19.70 -6.71
C LEU A 153 -4.39 18.55 -7.60
N ALA A 154 -4.87 18.85 -8.81
CA ALA A 154 -5.27 17.82 -9.78
C ALA A 154 -4.06 17.04 -10.33
N GLU A 155 -2.95 17.71 -10.61
CA GLU A 155 -1.70 17.09 -11.06
C GLU A 155 -1.09 16.20 -9.96
N ILE A 156 -1.08 16.66 -8.70
CA ILE A 156 -0.71 15.84 -7.53
C ILE A 156 -1.59 14.60 -7.46
N ARG A 157 -2.93 14.75 -7.51
CA ARG A 157 -3.86 13.61 -7.47
C ARG A 157 -3.56 12.60 -8.59
N LYS A 158 -3.26 13.07 -9.80
CA LYS A 158 -2.86 12.22 -10.94
C LYS A 158 -1.53 11.50 -10.68
N GLU A 159 -0.53 12.18 -10.14
CA GLU A 159 0.78 11.59 -9.79
C GLU A 159 0.63 10.50 -8.71
N LEU A 160 -0.20 10.74 -7.69
CA LEU A 160 -0.55 9.75 -6.65
C LEU A 160 -1.33 8.55 -7.21
N LEU A 161 -2.31 8.77 -8.09
CA LEU A 161 -3.06 7.69 -8.74
C LEU A 161 -2.18 6.82 -9.64
N ASN A 162 -1.22 7.42 -10.35
CA ASN A 162 -0.23 6.71 -11.16
C ASN A 162 0.74 5.88 -10.29
N PHE A 163 1.15 6.40 -9.13
CA PHE A 163 2.04 5.70 -8.19
C PHE A 163 1.43 4.38 -7.64
N ILE A 164 0.10 4.31 -7.49
CA ILE A 164 -0.63 3.10 -7.06
C ILE A 164 -1.36 2.40 -8.24
N ALA A 165 -0.94 2.67 -9.48
CA ALA A 165 -1.45 1.98 -10.66
C ALA A 165 -1.06 0.48 -10.64
N GLY A 166 -1.87 -0.37 -11.26
CA GLY A 166 -1.63 -1.82 -11.35
C GLY A 166 -1.79 -2.61 -10.04
N ARG A 167 -1.79 -1.98 -8.86
CA ARG A 167 -2.05 -2.64 -7.57
C ARG A 167 -3.55 -2.91 -7.40
N SER A 168 -3.94 -4.13 -7.04
CA SER A 168 -5.35 -4.54 -6.92
C SER A 168 -5.58 -5.55 -5.78
N THR A 169 -4.80 -5.45 -4.70
CA THR A 169 -4.89 -6.35 -3.55
C THR A 169 -6.27 -6.26 -2.89
N VAL A 170 -6.92 -7.41 -2.67
CA VAL A 170 -8.25 -7.47 -2.05
C VAL A 170 -8.12 -7.22 -0.55
N ILE A 171 -8.83 -6.22 -0.05
CA ILE A 171 -8.83 -5.81 1.35
C ILE A 171 -10.17 -6.17 1.97
N SER A 172 -10.16 -6.93 3.07
CA SER A 172 -11.39 -7.53 3.62
C SER A 172 -12.45 -6.47 3.97
N VAL A 173 -12.09 -5.39 4.70
CA VAL A 173 -13.04 -4.30 5.03
C VAL A 173 -13.58 -3.55 3.81
N LEU A 174 -12.83 -3.47 2.70
CA LEU A 174 -13.34 -2.84 1.46
C LEU A 174 -14.27 -3.80 0.70
N PHE A 175 -14.01 -5.11 0.75
CA PHE A 175 -14.84 -6.15 0.14
C PHE A 175 -16.15 -6.39 0.93
N GLU A 176 -16.05 -6.51 2.26
CA GLU A 176 -17.17 -6.70 3.20
C GLU A 176 -18.19 -5.55 3.12
N GLU A 177 -17.73 -4.31 2.92
CA GLU A 177 -18.59 -3.13 2.74
C GLU A 177 -19.01 -2.89 1.27
N GLY A 178 -18.72 -3.82 0.35
CA GLY A 178 -19.11 -3.72 -1.06
C GLY A 178 -18.39 -2.62 -1.86
N MET A 179 -17.32 -2.02 -1.31
CA MET A 179 -16.49 -1.00 -1.96
C MET A 179 -15.44 -1.61 -2.91
N GLN A 180 -15.21 -2.94 -2.83
CA GLN A 180 -14.28 -3.69 -3.67
C GLN A 180 -14.87 -5.04 -4.08
N SER A 181 -14.53 -5.52 -5.28
CA SER A 181 -14.91 -6.85 -5.78
C SER A 181 -13.96 -7.96 -5.29
N ASP A 182 -14.37 -9.21 -5.52
CA ASP A 182 -13.55 -10.43 -5.41
C ASP A 182 -12.25 -10.36 -6.23
N ARG A 183 -12.25 -9.59 -7.33
CA ARG A 183 -11.10 -9.35 -8.21
C ARG A 183 -10.32 -8.08 -7.87
N GLY A 184 -10.61 -7.44 -6.74
CA GLY A 184 -9.88 -6.28 -6.25
C GLY A 184 -10.22 -4.95 -6.96
N SER A 185 -11.19 -4.92 -7.87
CA SER A 185 -11.66 -3.69 -8.53
C SER A 185 -12.59 -2.90 -7.62
N PHE A 186 -12.46 -1.58 -7.57
CA PHE A 186 -13.32 -0.74 -6.72
C PHE A 186 -14.71 -0.50 -7.30
N VAL A 187 -15.71 -0.46 -6.43
CA VAL A 187 -17.06 0.03 -6.71
C VAL A 187 -17.09 1.50 -6.29
N LEU A 188 -17.13 2.41 -7.28
CA LEU A 188 -17.14 3.84 -7.00
C LEU A 188 -18.57 4.33 -6.70
N PRO A 189 -18.79 5.12 -5.64
CA PRO A 189 -20.11 5.65 -5.31
C PRO A 189 -20.55 6.67 -6.36
N VAL A 190 -21.82 6.65 -6.74
CA VAL A 190 -22.41 7.59 -7.71
C VAL A 190 -22.47 9.01 -7.12
N ASP A 191 -22.23 10.01 -7.97
CA ASP A 191 -22.32 11.44 -7.68
C ASP A 191 -23.72 11.81 -7.16
N ARG A 192 -23.77 12.73 -6.18
CA ARG A 192 -25.03 13.19 -5.55
C ARG A 192 -25.16 14.70 -5.46
N VAL A 193 -24.04 15.42 -5.48
CA VAL A 193 -23.96 16.88 -5.40
C VAL A 193 -22.81 17.39 -6.27
N LEU A 194 -22.93 18.62 -6.75
CA LEU A 194 -21.82 19.37 -7.31
C LEU A 194 -20.96 19.96 -6.18
N PRO A 195 -19.66 20.20 -6.41
CA PRO A 195 -18.85 21.04 -5.53
C PRO A 195 -19.53 22.40 -5.25
N PRO A 196 -19.49 22.94 -4.03
CA PRO A 196 -20.12 24.23 -3.67
C PRO A 196 -19.33 25.45 -4.14
N LEU A 197 -18.91 25.44 -5.41
CA LEU A 197 -18.23 26.55 -6.09
C LEU A 197 -19.09 27.03 -7.26
N SER A 198 -19.22 28.35 -7.45
CA SER A 198 -20.04 28.93 -8.53
C SER A 198 -19.56 28.59 -9.95
N ILE A 199 -18.29 28.19 -10.09
CA ILE A 199 -17.69 27.70 -11.35
C ILE A 199 -18.02 26.23 -11.67
N CYS A 200 -18.52 25.45 -10.70
CA CYS A 200 -18.76 24.00 -10.85
C CYS A 200 -20.18 23.71 -11.32
N GLU A 201 -20.43 23.87 -12.63
CA GLU A 201 -21.73 23.69 -13.26
C GLU A 201 -22.09 22.20 -13.53
N PRO A 202 -23.38 21.84 -13.68
CA PRO A 202 -23.77 20.48 -14.05
C PRO A 202 -23.25 20.09 -15.46
N PRO A 203 -22.69 18.88 -15.65
CA PRO A 203 -22.37 18.36 -16.97
C PRO A 203 -23.64 18.17 -17.80
N GLY A 204 -23.53 18.32 -19.12
CA GLY A 204 -24.67 18.28 -20.06
C GLY A 204 -24.82 19.56 -20.89
N SER A 205 -24.38 20.70 -20.35
CA SER A 205 -24.55 22.02 -20.99
C SER A 205 -23.64 22.21 -22.21
N ILE A 206 -24.24 22.47 -23.38
CA ILE A 206 -23.56 22.82 -24.63
C ILE A 206 -23.83 24.30 -24.92
N ARG A 207 -22.77 25.10 -25.15
CA ARG A 207 -22.86 26.54 -25.37
C ARG A 207 -22.32 26.93 -26.74
N TYR A 208 -23.12 27.66 -27.50
CA TYR A 208 -22.76 28.18 -28.82
C TYR A 208 -22.37 29.64 -28.68
N PHE A 209 -21.17 30.00 -29.13
CA PHE A 209 -20.66 31.36 -29.09
C PHE A 209 -20.51 31.94 -30.49
N LYS A 210 -20.93 33.20 -30.66
CA LYS A 210 -20.89 33.95 -31.92
C LYS A 210 -20.32 35.33 -31.63
N ASN A 211 -19.27 35.71 -32.36
CA ASN A 211 -18.53 36.96 -32.17
C ASN A 211 -18.14 37.20 -30.69
N GLY A 212 -17.74 36.14 -29.98
CA GLY A 212 -17.34 36.19 -28.56
C GLY A 212 -18.49 36.30 -27.55
N LYS A 213 -19.75 36.31 -27.98
CA LYS A 213 -20.94 36.33 -27.10
C LYS A 213 -21.66 34.99 -27.14
N LEU A 214 -22.36 34.63 -26.05
CA LEU A 214 -23.25 33.48 -26.03
C LEU A 214 -24.44 33.74 -26.98
N ASP A 215 -24.63 32.86 -27.96
CA ASP A 215 -25.65 32.94 -29.02
C ASP A 215 -26.82 32.00 -28.69
N ALA A 216 -26.52 30.79 -28.22
CA ALA A 216 -27.49 29.80 -27.75
C ALA A 216 -26.86 28.86 -26.71
N SER A 217 -27.71 28.16 -25.96
CA SER A 217 -27.30 27.01 -25.14
C SER A 217 -28.32 25.88 -25.30
N THR A 218 -27.83 24.65 -25.37
CA THR A 218 -28.63 23.42 -25.31
C THR A 218 -28.08 22.53 -24.18
N ALA A 219 -28.77 21.42 -23.89
CA ALA A 219 -28.27 20.38 -23.00
C ALA A 219 -28.38 19.02 -23.69
N PHE A 220 -27.37 18.16 -23.50
CA PHE A 220 -27.50 16.74 -23.83
C PHE A 220 -27.99 15.96 -22.60
N GLU A 221 -28.73 14.88 -22.81
CA GLU A 221 -29.22 14.04 -21.72
C GLU A 221 -28.06 13.33 -21.05
N HIS A 222 -27.78 13.69 -19.79
CA HIS A 222 -26.76 13.07 -18.96
C HIS A 222 -27.32 12.85 -17.56
N ARG A 223 -27.07 11.66 -16.98
CA ARG A 223 -27.55 11.32 -15.64
C ARG A 223 -27.12 12.35 -14.59
N ASP A 224 -25.91 12.92 -14.75
CA ASP A 224 -25.32 13.85 -13.79
C ASP A 224 -25.70 15.33 -14.07
N ALA A 225 -26.52 15.62 -15.09
CA ALA A 225 -27.07 16.96 -15.33
C ALA A 225 -28.10 17.39 -14.25
N VAL A 226 -28.62 16.43 -13.49
CA VAL A 226 -29.54 16.67 -12.36
C VAL A 226 -28.81 17.06 -11.06
N LEU A 227 -27.47 16.96 -11.01
CA LEU A 227 -26.69 17.32 -9.83
C LEU A 227 -26.87 18.80 -9.48
N ARG A 228 -26.84 19.11 -8.18
CA ARG A 228 -26.97 20.46 -7.62
C ARG A 228 -25.90 20.66 -6.55
N HIS A 229 -25.53 21.91 -6.28
CA HIS A 229 -24.69 22.23 -5.13
C HIS A 229 -25.40 21.83 -3.81
N PRO A 230 -24.67 21.46 -2.75
CA PRO A 230 -25.27 21.15 -1.45
C PRO A 230 -25.95 22.39 -0.84
N SER A 231 -27.07 22.19 -0.13
CA SER A 231 -27.71 23.25 0.65
C SER A 231 -27.01 23.54 1.99
N SER A 232 -26.13 22.65 2.45
CA SER A 232 -25.39 22.76 3.72
C SER A 232 -24.14 23.64 3.65
N VAL A 233 -23.58 23.86 2.45
CA VAL A 233 -22.36 24.66 2.24
C VAL A 233 -22.69 25.80 1.28
N PRO A 234 -22.67 27.07 1.72
CA PRO A 234 -22.91 28.20 0.83
C PRO A 234 -21.89 28.27 -0.30
N LEU A 235 -22.33 28.72 -1.48
CA LEU A 235 -21.48 28.86 -2.66
C LEU A 235 -20.26 29.75 -2.36
N ASP A 236 -19.09 29.28 -2.81
CA ASP A 236 -17.80 29.96 -2.64
C ASP A 236 -17.45 30.25 -1.16
N LYS A 237 -17.97 29.41 -0.24
CA LYS A 237 -17.59 29.31 1.18
C LYS A 237 -17.03 27.94 1.55
N TRP A 238 -16.54 27.20 0.56
CA TRP A 238 -15.88 25.93 0.78
C TRP A 238 -14.48 26.14 1.36
N ASP A 239 -14.24 25.68 2.59
CA ASP A 239 -12.90 25.53 3.16
C ASP A 239 -12.64 24.06 3.51
N PRO A 240 -11.71 23.38 2.82
CA PRO A 240 -11.31 22.00 3.14
C PRO A 240 -10.84 21.77 4.58
N LYS A 241 -10.31 22.81 5.24
CA LYS A 241 -9.81 22.74 6.62
C LYS A 241 -10.96 22.78 7.63
N ASN A 242 -12.08 23.42 7.29
CA ASN A 242 -13.25 23.53 8.16
C ASN A 242 -14.15 22.30 8.01
N ALA A 243 -14.20 21.44 9.04
CA ALA A 243 -15.03 20.24 9.08
C ALA A 243 -16.54 20.50 8.82
N GLY A 244 -17.05 21.71 9.12
CA GLY A 244 -18.43 22.10 8.84
C GLY A 244 -18.74 22.37 7.37
N THR A 245 -17.71 22.50 6.51
CA THR A 245 -17.86 22.71 5.06
C THR A 245 -17.26 21.60 4.20
N ARG A 246 -16.85 20.48 4.79
CA ARG A 246 -16.23 19.37 4.04
C ARG A 246 -17.24 18.62 3.18
N MET A 247 -16.80 18.18 2.00
CA MET A 247 -17.63 17.48 1.00
C MET A 247 -17.42 15.97 0.99
N THR A 248 -16.26 15.48 1.43
CA THR A 248 -15.98 14.03 1.53
C THR A 248 -15.93 13.54 2.98
N LYS A 249 -16.07 12.21 3.15
CA LYS A 249 -15.78 11.48 4.40
C LYS A 249 -14.42 10.78 4.36
N ASN A 250 -13.69 10.90 3.26
CA ASN A 250 -12.33 10.38 3.14
C ASN A 250 -11.42 11.06 4.18
N GLY A 251 -10.38 10.35 4.63
CA GLY A 251 -9.56 10.71 5.77
C GLY A 251 -10.08 10.19 7.12
N THR A 252 -11.26 9.56 7.16
CA THR A 252 -11.79 8.92 8.39
C THR A 252 -11.33 7.47 8.54
N ASN A 253 -11.14 7.01 9.78
CA ASN A 253 -10.66 5.65 10.06
C ASN A 253 -11.72 4.60 9.67
N ILE A 254 -11.55 4.03 8.47
CA ILE A 254 -12.45 2.99 7.93
C ILE A 254 -12.39 1.67 8.73
N TYR A 255 -11.31 1.44 9.48
CA TYR A 255 -11.05 0.23 10.28
C TYR A 255 -11.56 0.33 11.72
N ALA A 256 -12.32 1.36 12.09
CA ALA A 256 -12.84 1.52 13.45
C ALA A 256 -13.95 0.48 13.76
N PRO A 257 -13.89 -0.28 14.89
CA PRO A 257 -14.86 -1.34 15.16
C PRO A 257 -16.33 -0.90 15.17
N SER A 258 -16.62 0.30 15.68
CA SER A 258 -17.95 0.90 15.70
C SER A 258 -18.56 1.13 14.30
N ARG A 259 -17.74 1.13 13.25
CA ARG A 259 -18.19 1.23 11.85
C ARG A 259 -18.73 -0.11 11.33
N GLN A 260 -18.16 -1.24 11.77
CA GLN A 260 -18.67 -2.59 11.46
C GLN A 260 -20.01 -2.86 12.18
N GLU A 261 -20.15 -2.39 13.42
CA GLU A 261 -21.43 -2.39 14.15
C GLU A 261 -22.50 -1.49 13.49
N ALA A 262 -22.10 -0.35 12.93
CA ALA A 262 -23.02 0.54 12.22
C ALA A 262 -23.53 -0.07 10.91
N SER A 263 -22.67 -0.74 10.14
CA SER A 263 -23.04 -1.40 8.88
C SER A 263 -24.04 -2.54 9.11
N THR A 264 -23.74 -3.47 10.02
CA THR A 264 -24.64 -4.59 10.36
C THR A 264 -25.99 -4.11 10.92
N ARG A 265 -26.01 -2.99 11.65
CA ARG A 265 -27.25 -2.36 12.15
C ARG A 265 -28.04 -1.59 11.08
N ALA A 266 -27.41 -1.18 9.99
CA ALA A 266 -28.08 -0.58 8.84
C ALA A 266 -28.81 -1.66 8.01
N GLU A 267 -28.19 -2.81 7.77
CA GLU A 267 -28.79 -3.95 7.06
C GLU A 267 -30.06 -4.46 7.76
N ALA A 268 -30.06 -4.49 9.11
CA ALA A 268 -31.21 -4.85 9.92
C ALA A 268 -32.45 -3.91 9.78
N ASN A 269 -32.31 -2.78 9.09
CA ASN A 269 -33.40 -1.83 8.81
C ASN A 269 -33.77 -1.74 7.30
N GLY A 270 -33.17 -2.57 6.45
CA GLY A 270 -33.53 -2.68 5.03
C GLY A 270 -34.72 -3.63 4.79
N PRO A 271 -35.50 -3.45 3.69
CA PRO A 271 -36.48 -4.46 3.28
C PRO A 271 -35.80 -5.79 2.92
N THR A 272 -36.23 -6.89 3.54
CA THR A 272 -35.57 -8.19 3.46
C THR A 272 -35.52 -8.73 2.02
N SER A 273 -34.31 -8.82 1.46
CA SER A 273 -34.03 -9.60 0.24
C SER A 273 -33.42 -10.94 0.62
N LEU A 274 -34.05 -12.05 0.20
CA LEU A 274 -33.68 -13.40 0.60
C LEU A 274 -32.59 -13.97 -0.33
N LEU A 275 -31.34 -14.00 0.14
CA LEU A 275 -30.28 -14.86 -0.40
C LEU A 275 -29.49 -15.54 0.75
N PRO A 276 -28.95 -16.75 0.54
CA PRO A 276 -28.51 -17.61 1.63
C PRO A 276 -27.09 -17.31 2.14
N SER A 277 -26.88 -17.54 3.44
CA SER A 277 -25.54 -17.64 4.03
C SER A 277 -24.75 -18.79 3.39
N MET A 278 -23.50 -18.52 3.00
CA MET A 278 -22.58 -19.50 2.42
C MET A 278 -21.34 -19.62 3.30
N SER A 279 -20.96 -20.85 3.61
CA SER A 279 -19.89 -21.19 4.55
C SER A 279 -18.49 -20.88 4.03
N SER A 280 -17.54 -20.70 4.94
CA SER A 280 -16.11 -20.48 4.68
C SER A 280 -15.53 -21.46 3.66
N MET A 281 -14.89 -20.94 2.62
CA MET A 281 -14.18 -21.72 1.58
C MET A 281 -12.68 -21.39 1.59
N SER A 282 -11.86 -22.40 1.34
CA SER A 282 -10.39 -22.36 1.43
C SER A 282 -9.72 -21.68 0.24
N ARG A 283 -8.53 -21.11 0.47
CA ARG A 283 -7.76 -20.36 -0.54
C ARG A 283 -7.11 -21.27 -1.59
N LEU A 284 -7.06 -20.79 -2.83
CA LEU A 284 -5.90 -20.98 -3.71
C LEU A 284 -5.50 -19.62 -4.31
N SER A 285 -4.32 -19.11 -3.96
CA SER A 285 -3.72 -17.95 -4.61
C SER A 285 -2.78 -18.40 -5.71
N THR A 286 -3.16 -18.24 -6.97
CA THR A 286 -2.26 -18.45 -8.11
C THR A 286 -1.22 -17.33 -8.18
N VAL A 287 0.06 -17.69 -8.17
CA VAL A 287 1.18 -16.76 -8.28
C VAL A 287 1.25 -16.14 -9.70
N PRO A 288 1.27 -14.81 -9.86
CA PRO A 288 1.59 -14.17 -11.13
C PRO A 288 3.06 -14.35 -11.52
N THR A 289 3.32 -14.60 -12.80
CA THR A 289 4.65 -14.93 -13.35
C THR A 289 5.68 -13.81 -13.18
N ALA A 290 6.96 -14.18 -13.10
CA ALA A 290 8.07 -13.26 -12.87
C ALA A 290 8.26 -12.19 -13.96
N VAL A 291 8.79 -11.04 -13.54
CA VAL A 291 9.28 -9.95 -14.40
C VAL A 291 10.81 -10.07 -14.52
N PRO A 292 11.44 -9.78 -15.68
CA PRO A 292 12.89 -9.94 -15.88
C PRO A 292 13.78 -9.17 -14.89
N SER A 293 14.98 -9.69 -14.66
CA SER A 293 15.91 -9.34 -13.58
C SER A 293 16.52 -7.93 -13.63
N ASP A 294 16.48 -7.26 -14.77
CA ASP A 294 17.44 -6.19 -15.07
C ASP A 294 17.06 -4.82 -14.45
N ILE A 295 15.90 -4.73 -13.82
CA ILE A 295 15.45 -3.56 -13.05
C ILE A 295 16.10 -3.51 -11.65
N ALA A 296 16.54 -4.65 -11.11
CA ALA A 296 17.08 -4.75 -9.74
C ALA A 296 18.33 -3.88 -9.52
N ASN A 297 19.16 -3.70 -10.55
CA ASN A 297 20.42 -2.96 -10.47
C ASN A 297 20.25 -1.43 -10.60
N VAL A 298 19.05 -0.93 -10.92
CA VAL A 298 18.75 0.52 -10.92
C VAL A 298 18.23 0.97 -9.54
N ALA A 299 17.54 0.07 -8.81
CA ALA A 299 16.94 0.36 -7.52
C ALA A 299 17.96 0.68 -6.40
N THR A 300 19.24 0.32 -6.57
CA THR A 300 20.33 0.64 -5.64
C THR A 300 20.83 2.08 -5.74
N GLY A 301 20.44 2.82 -6.78
CA GLY A 301 20.79 4.24 -6.96
C GLY A 301 19.91 5.22 -6.18
N GLU A 302 18.67 4.84 -5.84
CA GLU A 302 17.77 5.69 -5.03
C GLU A 302 18.12 5.58 -3.53
N LEU A 303 19.18 6.28 -3.13
CA LEU A 303 19.55 6.42 -1.73
C LEU A 303 18.43 7.15 -0.96
N ASN A 304 17.62 6.40 -0.22
CA ASN A 304 16.44 6.90 0.48
C ASN A 304 16.82 7.92 1.58
N TYR A 305 16.73 9.21 1.26
CA TYR A 305 17.08 10.29 2.19
C TYR A 305 16.12 10.34 3.38
N LEU A 306 14.82 10.15 3.17
CA LEU A 306 13.82 10.16 4.25
C LEU A 306 14.07 9.05 5.29
N SER A 307 14.43 7.82 4.87
CA SER A 307 14.74 6.74 5.83
C SER A 307 16.03 6.95 6.63
N ARG A 308 16.82 7.99 6.36
CA ARG A 308 17.95 8.41 7.22
C ARG A 308 17.54 9.35 8.34
N PHE A 309 16.45 10.09 8.18
CA PHE A 309 15.87 10.95 9.22
C PHE A 309 14.92 10.18 10.16
N VAL A 310 14.41 9.04 9.69
CA VAL A 310 13.86 7.96 10.53
C VAL A 310 15.00 7.30 11.33
N GLY A 311 15.49 7.99 12.37
CA GLY A 311 16.61 7.51 13.18
C GLY A 311 17.07 8.42 14.32
N CYS A 312 16.85 9.74 14.25
CA CYS A 312 17.55 10.73 15.10
C CYS A 312 17.14 10.79 16.59
N GLY A 313 16.46 9.78 17.15
CA GLY A 313 16.05 9.72 18.55
C GLY A 313 16.52 8.43 19.23
N GLN A 314 17.76 8.41 19.73
CA GLN A 314 18.26 7.28 20.51
C GLN A 314 17.58 7.21 21.88
N ASN A 315 16.80 6.15 22.11
CA ASN A 315 16.32 5.75 23.44
C ASN A 315 17.00 4.43 23.87
N ALA A 316 17.06 4.19 25.18
CA ALA A 316 17.60 2.97 25.77
C ALA A 316 16.82 1.70 25.34
N PRO A 317 17.43 0.50 25.38
CA PRO A 317 16.78 -0.73 24.92
C PRO A 317 15.53 -1.06 25.75
N GLN A 318 14.37 -0.77 25.18
CA GLN A 318 13.08 -1.17 25.74
C GLN A 318 12.77 -2.65 25.45
N LYS A 319 11.78 -3.18 26.18
CA LYS A 319 11.36 -4.59 26.13
C LYS A 319 10.52 -4.86 24.86
N MET A 320 11.22 -5.04 23.73
CA MET A 320 10.62 -5.30 22.42
C MET A 320 9.62 -6.48 22.44
N PHE A 321 8.53 -6.35 21.68
CA PHE A 321 7.56 -7.42 21.46
C PHE A 321 7.38 -7.70 19.95
N LYS A 322 7.16 -8.97 19.59
CA LYS A 322 6.94 -9.44 18.22
C LYS A 322 5.43 -9.60 18.02
N LEU A 323 4.80 -8.83 17.13
CA LEU A 323 3.36 -8.87 16.90
C LEU A 323 3.04 -9.55 15.55
N LYS A 324 2.39 -10.72 15.60
CA LYS A 324 1.80 -11.36 14.42
C LYS A 324 0.52 -10.61 14.06
N PHE A 325 0.52 -9.80 13.01
CA PHE A 325 -0.65 -8.99 12.63
C PHE A 325 -1.79 -9.80 11.99
N PHE A 326 -1.45 -10.96 11.43
CA PHE A 326 -2.31 -11.82 10.62
C PHE A 326 -2.03 -13.28 10.95
N ASP A 327 -3.06 -14.12 10.89
CA ASP A 327 -2.97 -15.57 11.10
C ASP A 327 -2.39 -16.26 9.87
N ASP A 328 -1.07 -16.13 9.69
CA ASP A 328 -0.32 -16.85 8.67
C ASP A 328 0.29 -18.13 9.25
N VAL A 329 -0.28 -19.26 8.82
CA VAL A 329 0.08 -20.63 9.22
C VAL A 329 1.49 -21.03 8.73
N GLU A 330 2.15 -20.18 7.94
CA GLU A 330 3.40 -20.47 7.23
C GLU A 330 4.68 -20.00 7.97
N GLU A 331 4.58 -19.17 9.02
CA GLU A 331 5.78 -18.56 9.63
C GLU A 331 6.63 -19.50 10.51
N GLU A 332 6.18 -20.72 10.83
CA GLU A 332 6.87 -21.58 11.81
C GLU A 332 8.01 -22.45 11.24
N MET A 333 8.25 -22.42 9.93
CA MET A 333 9.27 -23.28 9.28
C MET A 333 10.69 -22.68 9.18
N VAL A 334 10.97 -21.51 9.76
CA VAL A 334 12.24 -20.77 9.50
C VAL A 334 13.13 -20.56 10.74
N GLU A 335 12.60 -20.54 11.97
CA GLU A 335 13.37 -20.22 13.19
C GLU A 335 13.81 -21.46 14.00
N HIS A 336 14.56 -22.41 13.40
CA HIS A 336 15.33 -23.41 14.18
C HIS A 336 16.51 -24.07 13.43
N CYS A 337 17.71 -23.47 13.44
CA CYS A 337 18.96 -24.20 13.07
C CYS A 337 20.30 -23.52 13.48
N VAL A 338 20.47 -23.07 14.74
CA VAL A 338 21.81 -22.75 15.30
C VAL A 338 21.90 -23.26 16.74
N GLY A 339 22.95 -24.01 17.06
CA GLY A 339 23.22 -24.58 18.39
C GLY A 339 23.48 -26.08 18.35
N GLY A 340 24.74 -26.51 18.49
CA GLY A 340 25.14 -27.93 18.55
C GLY A 340 25.84 -28.28 19.86
N GLY A 341 25.98 -29.57 20.18
CA GLY A 341 26.70 -30.00 21.39
C GLY A 341 26.46 -31.43 21.91
N GLU A 342 26.87 -32.46 21.15
CA GLU A 342 27.34 -33.79 21.62
C GLU A 342 26.53 -34.77 22.54
N LYS A 343 26.82 -36.08 22.35
CA LYS A 343 26.78 -37.22 23.31
C LYS A 343 25.45 -37.54 24.03
N GLY A 344 24.67 -38.59 23.74
CA GLY A 344 24.95 -39.91 23.15
C GLY A 344 24.64 -41.06 24.14
N SER A 345 23.87 -42.09 23.72
CA SER A 345 23.91 -43.48 24.26
C SER A 345 23.07 -44.45 23.37
N LYS A 346 23.17 -45.78 23.58
CA LYS A 346 22.49 -46.85 22.81
C LYS A 346 21.90 -47.97 23.69
N MET A 347 20.62 -48.33 23.49
CA MET A 347 19.98 -49.67 23.71
C MET A 347 18.52 -49.62 23.17
N GLY A 348 17.79 -50.69 22.80
CA GLY A 348 18.15 -52.08 22.47
C GLY A 348 16.97 -53.08 22.66
N GLY A 349 16.50 -53.74 21.58
CA GLY A 349 15.29 -54.62 21.55
C GLY A 349 13.98 -53.82 21.32
N ALA A 350 12.97 -54.19 20.49
CA ALA A 350 12.48 -55.44 19.88
C ALA A 350 11.73 -56.39 20.85
N THR A 351 10.65 -57.09 20.47
CA THR A 351 9.97 -57.27 19.14
C THR A 351 8.63 -56.46 19.06
N ASP A 352 7.52 -56.72 18.34
CA ASP A 352 7.02 -57.84 17.49
C ASP A 352 6.02 -57.41 16.36
N THR A 353 5.08 -58.26 15.93
CA THR A 353 4.47 -58.24 14.58
C THR A 353 2.92 -58.11 14.45
N VAL A 354 2.51 -57.34 13.41
CA VAL A 354 1.33 -57.50 12.50
C VAL A 354 -0.12 -57.53 13.07
N GLY A 355 -1.12 -56.81 12.53
CA GLY A 355 -1.11 -55.77 11.47
C GLY A 355 -2.48 -55.54 10.76
N ASP A 356 -2.56 -54.47 9.94
CA ASP A 356 -3.47 -54.23 8.77
C ASP A 356 -5.01 -54.15 9.03
N ARG A 357 -5.88 -53.26 8.48
CA ARG A 357 -5.91 -52.26 7.37
C ARG A 357 -6.71 -51.01 7.83
N THR A 358 -6.80 -49.86 7.14
CA THR A 358 -6.74 -49.51 5.70
C THR A 358 -5.98 -48.20 5.46
N ALA A 359 -5.41 -48.04 4.25
CA ALA A 359 -4.59 -46.89 3.86
C ALA A 359 -5.23 -46.00 2.79
N ALA A 360 -4.84 -44.72 2.78
CA ALA A 360 -4.94 -43.82 1.63
C ALA A 360 -3.51 -43.49 1.14
N SER A 361 -3.31 -43.41 -0.17
CA SER A 361 -1.97 -43.45 -0.77
C SER A 361 -1.22 -42.11 -0.70
N THR A 362 -0.13 -42.06 0.08
CA THR A 362 0.90 -41.01 -0.01
C THR A 362 2.08 -41.50 -0.87
N ILE A 363 2.36 -40.80 -1.96
CA ILE A 363 3.55 -41.06 -2.79
C ILE A 363 4.78 -40.56 -2.03
N PRO A 364 5.82 -41.40 -1.79
CA PRO A 364 7.03 -40.96 -1.10
C PRO A 364 7.84 -40.02 -2.00
N LEU A 365 8.04 -38.79 -1.55
CA LEU A 365 8.81 -37.79 -2.27
C LEU A 365 10.31 -38.10 -2.13
N VAL A 366 10.84 -38.90 -3.06
CA VAL A 366 12.27 -39.27 -3.08
C VAL A 366 13.10 -38.01 -3.28
N ARG A 367 13.81 -37.61 -2.22
CA ARG A 367 14.66 -36.42 -2.21
C ARG A 367 15.91 -36.72 -3.03
N MET A 368 15.92 -36.28 -4.29
CA MET A 368 17.06 -36.41 -5.21
C MET A 368 18.35 -35.94 -4.53
N THR A 369 19.43 -36.69 -4.75
CA THR A 369 20.75 -36.31 -4.25
C THR A 369 21.34 -35.19 -5.12
N LYS A 370 22.37 -34.52 -4.62
CA LYS A 370 23.07 -33.47 -5.37
C LYS A 370 23.62 -33.98 -6.71
N ALA A 371 24.04 -35.25 -6.77
CA ALA A 371 24.54 -35.89 -7.99
C ALA A 371 23.43 -36.10 -9.05
N ASP A 372 22.21 -36.44 -8.61
CA ASP A 372 21.07 -36.62 -9.53
C ASP A 372 20.68 -35.29 -10.18
N VAL A 373 20.65 -34.21 -9.39
CA VAL A 373 20.38 -32.84 -9.87
C VAL A 373 21.49 -32.35 -10.81
N GLU A 374 22.77 -32.60 -10.48
CA GLU A 374 23.89 -32.28 -11.37
C GLU A 374 23.87 -33.09 -12.68
N SER A 375 23.35 -34.32 -12.66
CA SER A 375 23.14 -35.14 -13.86
C SER A 375 22.01 -34.60 -14.74
N GLN A 376 20.84 -34.29 -14.16
CA GLN A 376 19.71 -33.72 -14.92
C GLN A 376 20.03 -32.33 -15.48
N ASN A 377 20.80 -31.51 -14.76
CA ASN A 377 21.26 -30.22 -15.29
C ASN A 377 22.19 -30.41 -16.51
N LYS A 378 23.08 -31.41 -16.51
CA LYS A 378 23.90 -31.74 -17.70
C LYS A 378 23.07 -32.25 -18.87
N GLU A 379 21.97 -32.94 -18.61
CA GLU A 379 21.04 -33.41 -19.64
C GLU A 379 20.24 -32.23 -20.24
N LEU A 380 19.77 -31.30 -19.41
CA LEU A 380 19.16 -30.03 -19.83
C LEU A 380 20.10 -29.18 -20.70
N PHE A 381 21.38 -29.05 -20.33
CA PHE A 381 22.35 -28.32 -21.16
C PHE A 381 22.55 -28.98 -22.54
N LYS A 382 22.60 -30.32 -22.63
CA LYS A 382 22.64 -31.02 -23.92
C LYS A 382 21.38 -30.79 -24.77
N ILE A 383 20.21 -30.67 -24.14
CA ILE A 383 18.95 -30.36 -24.83
C ILE A 383 18.95 -28.92 -25.35
N MET A 384 19.54 -27.96 -24.60
CA MET A 384 19.73 -26.58 -25.06
C MET A 384 20.71 -26.50 -26.25
N ASP A 385 21.86 -27.18 -26.21
CA ASP A 385 22.79 -27.23 -27.35
C ASP A 385 22.13 -27.85 -28.59
N GLY A 386 21.27 -28.87 -28.41
CA GLY A 386 20.50 -29.50 -29.49
C GLY A 386 19.36 -28.64 -30.08
N LEU A 387 19.04 -27.49 -29.48
CA LEU A 387 18.02 -26.54 -29.97
C LEU A 387 18.61 -25.36 -30.74
N ARG A 388 19.94 -25.30 -30.91
CA ARG A 388 20.62 -24.23 -31.63
C ARG A 388 20.54 -24.42 -33.15
N VAL A 389 19.46 -23.92 -33.75
CA VAL A 389 19.24 -23.94 -35.21
C VAL A 389 20.30 -23.12 -35.95
N ASP A 390 20.89 -23.69 -37.01
CA ASP A 390 21.83 -23.01 -37.90
C ASP A 390 21.14 -21.95 -38.77
N GLU A 391 21.52 -20.67 -38.62
CA GLU A 391 21.43 -19.69 -39.70
C GLU A 391 22.79 -19.61 -40.41
N THR A 392 22.95 -20.36 -41.51
CA THR A 392 24.20 -20.35 -42.31
C THR A 392 23.98 -20.09 -43.80
N ARG A 393 24.14 -18.81 -44.19
CA ARG A 393 24.76 -18.32 -45.45
C ARG A 393 24.73 -16.78 -45.45
N ALA A 394 25.76 -16.06 -45.90
CA ALA A 394 26.93 -16.49 -46.69
C ALA A 394 28.26 -16.49 -45.89
N GLY A 395 29.34 -16.93 -46.55
CA GLY A 395 30.71 -16.91 -46.00
C GLY A 395 31.72 -16.34 -47.01
N PRO A 396 32.96 -16.87 -47.08
CA PRO A 396 34.10 -16.30 -46.35
C PRO A 396 35.36 -16.21 -47.28
N PRO A 397 36.64 -16.11 -46.82
CA PRO A 397 37.22 -16.00 -45.48
C PRO A 397 38.31 -14.89 -45.37
N GLU A 398 39.25 -15.08 -44.42
CA GLU A 398 40.52 -14.33 -44.18
C GLU A 398 40.37 -12.95 -43.51
N GLY A 399 41.08 -12.66 -42.39
CA GLY A 399 41.94 -13.51 -41.56
C GLY A 399 42.03 -12.95 -40.12
N GLY A 400 42.45 -13.77 -39.16
CA GLY A 400 42.60 -13.33 -37.77
C GLY A 400 43.98 -12.73 -37.49
N ASN A 401 44.06 -11.87 -36.47
CA ASN A 401 45.26 -11.59 -35.67
C ASN A 401 44.89 -10.80 -34.40
N ASP A 402 45.84 -10.66 -33.47
CA ASP A 402 45.65 -10.11 -32.14
C ASP A 402 45.27 -8.61 -32.10
N LEU A 403 44.58 -8.24 -31.01
CA LEU A 403 44.16 -6.86 -30.71
C LEU A 403 44.91 -6.28 -29.48
N LEU A 404 46.11 -6.81 -29.23
CA LEU A 404 47.05 -6.38 -28.17
C LEU A 404 48.41 -5.88 -28.72
N ASP A 405 48.71 -6.14 -30.00
CA ASP A 405 50.06 -6.03 -30.59
C ASP A 405 50.25 -4.84 -31.56
N ILE A 406 49.34 -3.85 -31.60
CA ILE A 406 49.54 -2.59 -32.35
C ILE A 406 49.34 -1.41 -31.41
N MET A 407 50.45 -0.96 -30.80
CA MET A 407 50.54 0.32 -30.10
C MET A 407 51.90 1.01 -30.30
N ASP A 408 52.66 0.61 -31.33
CA ASP A 408 54.01 1.10 -31.65
C ASP A 408 54.10 1.70 -33.07
N GLU A 409 54.81 2.82 -33.15
CA GLU A 409 55.37 3.56 -34.30
C GLU A 409 54.44 4.37 -35.27
N ASP A 410 54.83 5.66 -35.40
CA ASP A 410 54.43 6.79 -36.29
C ASP A 410 52.94 7.20 -36.47
#